data_AF-A0A372F8I0-F1
#
_entry.id   AF-A0A372F8I0-F1
#
_cell.length_a   1.000
_cell.length_b   1.000
_cell.length_c   1.000
_cell.angle_alpha   90.00
_cell.angle_beta   90.00
_cell.angle_gamma   90.00
#
_symmetry.space_group_name_H-M   'P 1'
#
loop_
_entity.id
_entity.type
_entity.pdbx_description
1 polymer ?
#
loop_
_entity_poly.entity_id
_entity_poly.type
_entity_poly.pdbx_seq_one_letter_code
_entity_poly.pdbx_strand_id
1 'polypeptide(L)'
;MNIIGLIKDKLTDSVIEKVSNFLGEHPENISLALDKAVPTVLGGIIQNTTTEESAGKVMDVLKDGGHTGEILDDLPNLLGNFDKTQLLITIGTNIFNHFLGNKSNGIVETISALSNIRKTSASSLIGLATPLVLGALGKVIAREGMGVSGLMKLLNEQRDAVLAALPPVLINKLITKEEPVNKKSAREQAKEKKKEKEKDANPNPNASGGGPAVWIPWVLLALVLIAILFYVFKYKKQQDSQPQSLPLADSTATVIPDTTSFNIVPKDTLTITTPVEKVEPKPADTKVADKKAELPKIEEKPVNSADNASGSGESISNALNTSTSWIGLPNLNFRKGSAEISGKGDINDLVRFLKNNSKAKITIAGGSQSGGGTLGEDRAYALREALLEKGVRESQIDIQSKTVSEVDAKITVKVKK
;
A
#
# COMPACT_ATOMS: atom_id res chain seq x y z
N MET A 1 14.65 14.91 26.62
CA MET A 1 13.38 14.18 26.36
C MET A 1 13.62 13.09 25.34
N ASN A 2 12.91 11.95 25.37
CA ASN A 2 13.04 10.89 24.34
C ASN A 2 11.72 10.76 23.56
N ILE A 3 11.71 11.17 22.29
CA ILE A 3 10.49 11.19 21.45
C ILE A 3 10.03 9.76 21.12
N ILE A 4 10.96 8.84 20.85
CA ILE A 4 10.64 7.44 20.56
C ILE A 4 9.96 6.80 21.78
N GLY A 5 10.48 7.07 22.98
CA GLY A 5 9.90 6.59 24.24
C GLY A 5 8.46 7.03 24.43
N LEU A 6 8.16 8.32 24.22
CA LEU A 6 6.80 8.86 24.35
C LEU A 6 5.78 8.14 23.45
N ILE A 7 6.21 7.71 22.27
CA ILE A 7 5.37 6.97 21.32
C ILE A 7 5.26 5.50 21.75
N LYS A 8 6.38 4.87 22.11
CA LYS A 8 6.42 3.47 22.57
C LYS A 8 5.50 3.25 23.77
N ASP A 9 5.43 4.20 24.71
CA ASP A 9 4.53 4.15 25.86
C ASP A 9 3.03 4.10 25.48
N LYS A 10 2.69 4.52 24.25
CA LYS A 10 1.32 4.46 23.71
C LYS A 10 1.05 3.22 22.86
N LEU A 11 2.09 2.57 22.37
CA LEU A 11 2.01 1.32 21.61
C LEU A 11 1.89 0.11 22.54
N THR A 12 0.81 0.10 23.33
CA THR A 12 0.47 -1.00 24.23
C THR A 12 0.08 -2.27 23.45
N ASP A 13 0.11 -3.43 24.10
CA ASP A 13 -0.32 -4.71 23.50
C ASP A 13 -1.72 -4.63 22.90
N SER A 14 -2.65 -3.92 23.56
CA SER A 14 -4.01 -3.70 23.05
C SER A 14 -4.03 -2.87 21.75
N VAL A 15 -3.14 -1.88 21.63
CA VAL A 15 -2.99 -1.09 20.39
C VAL A 15 -2.41 -1.95 19.28
N ILE A 16 -1.39 -2.75 19.58
CA ILE A 16 -0.77 -3.69 18.63
C ILE A 16 -1.82 -4.69 18.12
N GLU A 17 -2.64 -5.24 19.00
CA GLU A 17 -3.71 -6.18 18.67
C GLU A 17 -4.77 -5.53 17.75
N LYS A 18 -5.20 -4.30 18.04
CA LYS A 18 -6.13 -3.57 17.17
C LYS A 18 -5.56 -3.34 15.77
N VAL A 19 -4.30 -2.92 15.68
CA VAL A 19 -3.63 -2.70 14.40
C VAL A 19 -3.43 -4.01 13.65
N SER A 20 -3.08 -5.09 14.35
CA SER A 20 -2.99 -6.44 13.80
C SER A 20 -4.31 -6.91 13.20
N ASN A 21 -5.42 -6.73 13.92
CA ASN A 21 -6.76 -7.06 13.42
C ASN A 21 -7.16 -6.21 12.21
N PHE A 22 -6.88 -4.90 12.26
CA PHE A 22 -7.17 -3.99 11.15
C PHE A 22 -6.37 -4.34 9.89
N LEU A 23 -5.09 -4.69 10.06
CA LEU A 23 -4.19 -5.01 8.95
C LEU A 23 -4.16 -6.48 8.58
N GLY A 24 -4.79 -7.39 9.32
CA GLY A 24 -4.74 -8.83 9.07
C GLY A 24 -3.32 -9.40 9.07
N GLU A 25 -2.46 -8.95 9.99
CA GLU A 25 -1.07 -9.40 10.17
C GLU A 25 -0.89 -9.95 11.58
N HIS A 26 0.13 -10.79 11.81
CA HIS A 26 0.41 -11.31 13.15
C HIS A 26 0.86 -10.18 14.12
N PRO A 27 0.37 -10.13 15.39
CA PRO A 27 0.72 -9.08 16.35
C PRO A 27 2.23 -8.89 16.55
N GLU A 28 2.98 -9.99 16.61
CA GLU A 28 4.45 -9.96 16.75
C GLU A 28 5.13 -9.23 15.58
N ASN A 29 4.66 -9.48 14.35
CA ASN A 29 5.20 -8.84 13.15
C ASN A 29 4.83 -7.35 13.10
N ILE A 30 3.63 -6.99 13.58
CA ILE A 30 3.21 -5.59 13.74
C ILE A 30 4.09 -4.86 14.74
N SER A 31 4.34 -5.47 15.91
CA SER A 31 5.22 -4.90 16.93
C SER A 31 6.61 -4.64 16.36
N LEU A 32 7.19 -5.65 15.70
CA LEU A 32 8.51 -5.56 15.07
C LEU A 32 8.57 -4.48 13.99
N ALA A 33 7.49 -4.32 13.22
CA ALA A 33 7.39 -3.30 12.19
C ALA A 33 7.24 -1.90 12.77
N LEU A 34 6.43 -1.70 13.81
CA LEU A 34 6.29 -0.42 14.50
C LEU A 34 7.60 0.02 15.18
N ASP A 35 8.34 -0.93 15.76
CA ASP A 35 9.67 -0.69 16.32
C ASP A 35 10.66 -0.13 15.29
N LYS A 36 10.46 -0.42 14.00
CA LYS A 36 11.27 0.12 12.90
C LYS A 36 10.64 1.36 12.29
N ALA A 37 9.32 1.39 12.13
CA ALA A 37 8.59 2.46 11.48
C ALA A 37 8.69 3.77 12.25
N VAL A 38 8.50 3.75 13.57
CA VAL A 38 8.57 4.95 14.42
C VAL A 38 9.92 5.67 14.33
N PRO A 39 11.08 5.03 14.59
CA PRO A 39 12.36 5.69 14.42
C PRO A 39 12.67 6.02 12.95
N THR A 40 12.11 5.28 11.97
CA THR A 40 12.31 5.58 10.55
C THR A 40 11.63 6.87 10.14
N VAL A 41 10.38 7.07 10.56
CA VAL A 41 9.63 8.30 10.34
C VAL A 41 10.34 9.47 11.01
N LEU A 42 10.74 9.33 12.28
CA LEU A 42 11.46 10.39 12.99
C LEU A 42 12.80 10.70 12.32
N GLY A 43 13.54 9.69 11.89
CA GLY A 43 14.78 9.87 11.12
C GLY A 43 14.56 10.57 9.77
N GLY A 44 13.45 10.26 9.10
CA GLY A 44 13.04 10.96 7.88
C GLY A 44 12.72 12.43 8.11
N ILE A 45 12.06 12.77 9.21
CA ILE A 45 11.81 14.16 9.60
C ILE A 45 13.14 14.86 9.93
N ILE A 46 14.02 14.25 10.72
CA ILE A 46 15.36 14.79 11.03
C ILE A 46 16.15 15.10 9.75
N GLN A 47 16.07 14.22 8.75
CA GLN A 47 16.74 14.44 7.47
C GLN A 47 16.15 15.62 6.67
N ASN A 48 14.90 15.98 6.95
CA ASN A 48 14.17 17.10 6.37
C ASN A 48 14.14 18.36 7.26
N THR A 49 15.00 18.44 8.27
CA THR A 49 15.18 19.66 9.10
C THR A 49 16.64 20.10 9.18
N THR A 50 17.41 19.87 8.11
CA THR A 50 18.84 20.23 8.06
C THR A 50 19.08 21.71 7.78
N THR A 51 18.05 22.44 7.36
CA THR A 51 18.06 23.88 7.11
C THR A 51 16.86 24.53 7.79
N GLU A 52 16.93 25.84 8.03
CA GLU A 52 15.80 26.58 8.62
C GLU A 52 14.56 26.55 7.73
N GLU A 53 14.71 26.63 6.39
CA GLU A 53 13.59 26.51 5.46
C GLU A 53 12.89 25.15 5.53
N SER A 54 13.68 24.06 5.56
CA SER A 54 13.12 22.70 5.61
C SER A 54 12.50 22.39 6.97
N ALA A 55 13.10 22.89 8.06
CA ALA A 55 12.51 22.85 9.39
C ALA A 55 11.22 23.70 9.49
N GLY A 56 11.14 24.82 8.78
CA GLY A 56 9.93 25.63 8.64
C GLY A 56 8.77 24.81 8.08
N LYS A 57 8.99 24.05 7.01
CA LYS A 57 7.96 23.17 6.41
C LYS A 57 7.43 22.12 7.40
N VAL A 58 8.32 21.55 8.23
CA VAL A 58 7.92 20.62 9.28
C VAL A 58 7.09 21.35 10.36
N MET A 59 7.50 22.55 10.74
CA MET A 59 6.76 23.38 11.70
C MET A 59 5.36 23.76 11.18
N ASP A 60 5.24 24.05 9.89
CA ASP A 60 3.96 24.36 9.24
C ASP A 60 3.04 23.14 9.28
N VAL A 61 3.54 21.96 8.91
CA VAL A 61 2.78 20.70 9.04
C VAL A 61 2.32 20.45 10.48
N LEU A 62 3.18 20.71 11.48
CA LEU A 62 2.83 20.56 12.89
C LEU A 62 1.69 21.50 13.31
N LYS A 63 1.73 22.76 12.88
CA LYS A 63 0.75 23.79 13.23
C LYS A 63 -0.57 23.60 12.47
N ASP A 64 -0.50 23.48 11.16
CA ASP A 64 -1.66 23.39 10.26
C ASP A 64 -2.39 22.05 10.43
N GLY A 65 -1.64 20.98 10.71
CA GLY A 65 -2.18 19.65 10.97
C GLY A 65 -2.71 19.44 12.38
N GLY A 66 -2.60 20.43 13.28
CA GLY A 66 -3.05 20.32 14.67
C GLY A 66 -2.33 19.19 15.43
N HIS A 67 -1.06 18.94 15.15
CA HIS A 67 -0.30 17.83 15.73
C HIS A 67 0.20 18.15 17.15
N THR A 68 -0.67 18.62 18.05
CA THR A 68 -0.35 19.05 19.42
C THR A 68 -0.18 17.90 20.42
N GLY A 69 -0.34 16.66 19.97
CA GLY A 69 -0.13 15.45 20.75
C GLY A 69 -1.40 14.79 21.31
N GLU A 70 -2.57 15.39 21.11
CA GLU A 70 -3.87 14.81 21.50
C GLU A 70 -4.09 13.42 20.89
N ILE A 71 -3.61 13.22 19.66
CA ILE A 71 -3.64 11.93 18.96
C ILE A 71 -3.02 10.78 19.76
N LEU A 72 -1.98 11.05 20.55
CA LEU A 72 -1.30 10.03 21.34
C LEU A 72 -2.21 9.50 22.44
N ASP A 73 -3.03 10.38 23.00
CA ASP A 73 -3.92 10.07 24.11
C ASP A 73 -5.27 9.51 23.60
N ASP A 74 -5.72 9.90 22.39
CA ASP A 74 -6.94 9.38 21.72
C ASP A 74 -6.72 8.14 20.83
N LEU A 75 -5.47 7.63 20.75
CA LEU A 75 -5.12 6.52 19.86
C LEU A 75 -6.03 5.29 19.98
N PRO A 76 -6.43 4.81 21.19
CA PRO A 76 -7.31 3.66 21.31
C PRO A 76 -8.70 3.86 20.69
N ASN A 77 -9.21 5.09 20.67
CA ASN A 77 -10.50 5.46 20.09
C ASN A 77 -10.40 5.62 18.57
N LEU A 78 -9.32 6.25 18.09
CA LEU A 78 -9.03 6.36 16.65
C LEU A 78 -8.91 4.98 16.00
N LEU A 79 -8.21 4.05 16.65
CA LEU A 79 -8.06 2.66 16.21
C LEU A 79 -9.31 1.80 16.45
N GLY A 80 -10.24 2.27 17.27
CA GLY A 80 -11.53 1.59 17.51
C GLY A 80 -12.53 1.80 16.37
N ASN A 81 -12.25 2.72 15.44
CA ASN A 81 -13.11 3.01 14.31
C ASN A 81 -12.33 2.84 12.99
N PHE A 82 -12.87 2.01 12.10
CA PHE A 82 -12.22 1.67 10.84
C PHE A 82 -11.99 2.90 9.95
N ASP A 83 -13.00 3.76 9.76
CA ASP A 83 -12.92 4.93 8.89
C ASP A 83 -11.91 5.96 9.42
N LYS A 84 -11.89 6.18 10.74
CA LYS A 84 -10.90 7.06 11.39
C LYS A 84 -9.49 6.51 11.26
N THR A 85 -9.31 5.19 11.43
CA THR A 85 -8.02 4.53 11.25
C THR A 85 -7.53 4.69 9.81
N GLN A 86 -8.40 4.46 8.84
CA GLN A 86 -8.07 4.58 7.42
C GLN A 86 -7.71 6.02 7.05
N LEU A 87 -8.48 7.00 7.53
CA LEU A 87 -8.17 8.42 7.34
C LEU A 87 -6.81 8.78 7.93
N LEU A 88 -6.52 8.30 9.14
CA LEU A 88 -5.25 8.54 9.80
C LEU A 88 -4.06 7.97 9.02
N ILE A 89 -4.21 6.74 8.52
CA ILE A 89 -3.23 6.11 7.62
C ILE A 89 -3.01 6.98 6.38
N THR A 90 -4.09 7.40 5.70
CA THR A 90 -3.99 8.20 4.48
C THR A 90 -3.28 9.52 4.71
N ILE A 91 -3.64 10.25 5.77
CA ILE A 91 -2.99 11.53 6.13
C ILE A 91 -1.51 11.29 6.38
N GLY A 92 -1.17 10.31 7.21
CA GLY A 92 0.22 10.04 7.55
C GLY A 92 1.05 9.55 6.39
N THR A 93 0.50 8.70 5.52
CA THR A 93 1.19 8.27 4.29
C THR A 93 1.47 9.45 3.37
N ASN A 94 0.52 10.38 3.23
CA ASN A 94 0.72 11.59 2.43
C ASN A 94 1.81 12.48 3.00
N ILE A 95 1.82 12.70 4.32
CA ILE A 95 2.85 13.50 4.98
C ILE A 95 4.22 12.82 4.87
N PHE A 96 4.29 11.51 5.09
CA PHE A 96 5.52 10.75 4.95
C PHE A 96 6.07 10.85 3.51
N ASN A 97 5.21 10.69 2.50
CA ASN A 97 5.61 10.82 1.11
C ASN A 97 6.02 12.24 0.75
N HIS A 98 5.39 13.26 1.33
CA HIS A 98 5.78 14.66 1.15
C HIS A 98 7.23 14.91 1.58
N PHE A 99 7.64 14.37 2.74
CA PHE A 99 8.99 14.56 3.26
C PHE A 99 10.04 13.59 2.66
N LEU A 100 9.67 12.34 2.40
CA LEU A 100 10.63 11.32 1.94
C LEU A 100 10.70 11.19 0.42
N GLY A 101 9.70 11.69 -0.30
CA GLY A 101 9.63 11.65 -1.76
C GLY A 101 9.86 10.24 -2.31
N ASN A 102 10.83 10.11 -3.21
CA ASN A 102 11.18 8.86 -3.90
C ASN A 102 11.74 7.77 -2.97
N LYS A 103 12.20 8.12 -1.76
CA LYS A 103 12.77 7.16 -0.81
C LYS A 103 11.69 6.33 -0.10
N SER A 104 10.46 6.83 -0.06
CA SER A 104 9.32 6.22 0.65
C SER A 104 9.14 4.73 0.29
N ASN A 105 9.08 4.41 -1.00
CA ASN A 105 8.90 3.04 -1.48
C ASN A 105 10.02 2.09 -1.02
N GLY A 106 11.27 2.55 -1.09
CA GLY A 106 12.42 1.75 -0.66
C GLY A 106 12.43 1.48 0.85
N ILE A 107 11.90 2.43 1.63
CA ILE A 107 11.72 2.28 3.08
C ILE A 107 10.60 1.28 3.38
N VAL A 108 9.43 1.43 2.74
CA VAL A 108 8.29 0.51 2.87
C VAL A 108 8.72 -0.93 2.58
N GLU A 109 9.44 -1.14 1.47
CA GLU A 109 9.94 -2.45 1.09
C GLU A 109 10.93 -3.02 2.11
N THR A 110 11.81 -2.18 2.66
CA THR A 110 12.76 -2.62 3.70
C THR A 110 12.05 -2.99 5.00
N ILE A 111 11.06 -2.21 5.45
CA ILE A 111 10.29 -2.52 6.67
C ILE A 111 9.46 -3.79 6.48
N SER A 112 8.82 -3.95 5.33
CA SER A 112 8.10 -5.17 4.95
C SER A 112 9.00 -6.41 5.04
N ALA A 113 10.19 -6.35 4.44
CA ALA A 113 11.15 -7.45 4.47
C ALA A 113 11.69 -7.74 5.89
N LEU A 114 12.02 -6.69 6.66
CA LEU A 114 12.59 -6.84 8.00
C LEU A 114 11.58 -7.32 9.05
N SER A 115 10.28 -7.18 8.76
CA SER A 115 9.21 -7.51 9.71
C SER A 115 8.31 -8.63 9.22
N ASN A 116 8.60 -9.19 8.04
CA ASN A 116 7.84 -10.26 7.41
C ASN A 116 6.33 -9.94 7.31
N ILE A 117 6.00 -8.75 6.84
CA ILE A 117 4.63 -8.29 6.59
C ILE A 117 4.46 -7.84 5.15
N ARG A 118 3.21 -7.70 4.70
CA ARG A 118 2.88 -7.16 3.37
C ARG A 118 3.40 -5.74 3.19
N LYS A 119 3.74 -5.38 1.95
CA LYS A 119 4.16 -3.99 1.64
C LYS A 119 3.07 -2.97 1.96
N THR A 120 1.80 -3.31 1.75
CA THR A 120 0.65 -2.45 2.11
C THR A 120 0.49 -2.29 3.61
N SER A 121 0.68 -3.36 4.39
CA SER A 121 0.72 -3.29 5.86
C SER A 121 1.87 -2.40 6.33
N ALA A 122 3.08 -2.58 5.78
CA ALA A 122 4.23 -1.73 6.10
C ALA A 122 3.98 -0.25 5.77
N SER A 123 3.39 0.04 4.59
CA SER A 123 2.99 1.40 4.20
C SER A 123 1.95 1.98 5.16
N SER A 124 0.96 1.18 5.55
CA SER A 124 -0.09 1.59 6.50
C SER A 124 0.47 1.86 7.89
N LEU A 125 1.42 1.05 8.36
CA LEU A 125 2.11 1.26 9.63
C LEU A 125 2.96 2.52 9.63
N ILE A 126 3.65 2.83 8.53
CA ILE A 126 4.32 4.14 8.36
C ILE A 126 3.28 5.26 8.36
N GLY A 127 2.15 5.06 7.70
CA GLY A 127 1.02 5.98 7.71
C GLY A 127 0.46 6.22 9.11
N LEU A 128 0.40 5.21 9.98
CA LEU A 128 0.03 5.40 11.39
C LEU A 128 1.16 6.04 12.21
N ALA A 129 2.40 5.63 12.01
CA ALA A 129 3.55 6.12 12.77
C ALA A 129 3.81 7.61 12.51
N THR A 130 3.54 8.10 11.30
CA THR A 130 3.77 9.51 10.91
C THR A 130 3.06 10.53 11.79
N PRO A 131 1.72 10.51 11.91
CA PRO A 131 1.00 11.43 12.76
C PRO A 131 1.27 11.20 14.26
N LEU A 132 1.67 9.99 14.68
CA LEU A 132 2.12 9.75 16.06
C LEU A 132 3.45 10.45 16.36
N VAL A 133 4.42 10.36 15.46
CA VAL A 133 5.70 11.07 15.58
C VAL A 133 5.50 12.58 15.57
N LEU A 134 4.67 13.08 14.65
CA LEU A 134 4.33 14.50 14.59
C LEU A 134 3.60 14.95 15.86
N GLY A 135 2.65 14.15 16.35
CA GLY A 135 1.96 14.42 17.62
C GLY A 135 2.91 14.49 18.80
N ALA A 136 3.87 13.57 18.90
CA ALA A 136 4.88 13.60 19.96
C ALA A 136 5.80 14.83 19.87
N LEU A 137 6.24 15.19 18.67
CA LEU A 137 7.05 16.39 18.43
C LEU A 137 6.27 17.66 18.77
N GLY A 138 5.05 17.80 18.25
CA GLY A 138 4.22 18.97 18.50
C GLY A 138 3.78 19.08 19.95
N LYS A 139 3.61 17.97 20.69
CA LYS A 139 3.39 17.99 22.15
C LYS A 139 4.54 18.67 22.89
N VAL A 140 5.79 18.37 22.53
CA VAL A 140 6.97 18.98 23.15
C VAL A 140 7.09 20.45 22.74
N ILE A 141 6.92 20.75 21.45
CA ILE A 141 7.02 22.11 20.89
C ILE A 141 5.95 23.04 21.49
N ALA A 142 4.70 22.58 21.57
CA ALA A 142 3.60 23.36 22.12
C ALA A 142 3.78 23.63 23.62
N ARG A 143 4.29 22.64 24.39
CA ARG A 143 4.55 22.79 25.83
C ARG A 143 5.67 23.79 26.12
N GLU A 144 6.71 23.79 25.30
CA GLU A 144 7.90 24.63 25.52
C GLU A 144 7.87 25.94 24.71
N GLY A 145 6.80 26.20 23.96
CA GLY A 145 6.65 27.40 23.13
C GLY A 145 7.72 27.53 22.05
N MET A 146 8.20 26.40 21.50
CA MET A 146 9.35 26.39 20.60
C MET A 146 9.00 26.92 19.20
N GLY A 147 9.94 27.70 18.64
CA GLY A 147 9.97 28.03 17.21
C GLY A 147 10.81 27.04 16.39
N VAL A 148 11.08 27.39 15.13
CA VAL A 148 11.83 26.55 14.17
C VAL A 148 13.22 26.18 14.70
N SER A 149 13.95 27.13 15.30
CA SER A 149 15.28 26.86 15.88
C SER A 149 15.22 25.87 17.05
N GLY A 150 14.15 25.92 17.85
CA GLY A 150 13.93 24.97 18.95
C GLY A 150 13.65 23.56 18.44
N LEU A 151 12.81 23.43 17.40
CA LEU A 151 12.55 22.17 16.70
C LEU A 151 13.87 21.57 16.17
N MET A 152 14.70 22.35 15.48
CA MET A 152 15.98 21.87 14.94
C MET A 152 16.91 21.37 16.05
N LYS A 153 17.01 22.12 17.15
CA LYS A 153 17.80 21.71 18.32
C LYS A 153 17.30 20.40 18.92
N LEU A 154 16.00 20.30 19.17
CA LEU A 154 15.35 19.09 19.69
C LEU A 154 15.63 17.88 18.78
N LEU A 155 15.40 18.01 17.48
CA LEU A 155 15.62 16.93 16.51
C LEU A 155 17.09 16.52 16.41
N ASN A 156 18.02 17.48 16.53
CA ASN A 156 19.44 17.17 16.57
C ASN A 156 19.83 16.38 17.83
N GLU A 157 19.25 16.71 18.99
CA GLU A 157 19.43 15.94 20.24
C GLU A 157 18.84 14.53 20.14
N GLN A 158 17.80 14.31 19.32
CA GLN A 158 17.23 12.98 19.09
C GLN A 158 18.00 12.13 18.07
N ARG A 159 18.91 12.74 17.30
CA ARG A 159 19.56 12.08 16.16
C ARG A 159 20.27 10.79 16.54
N ASP A 160 21.08 10.81 17.60
CA ASP A 160 21.87 9.65 18.01
C ASP A 160 20.98 8.50 18.50
N ALA A 161 19.93 8.83 19.27
CA ALA A 161 18.96 7.85 19.74
C ALA A 161 18.20 7.20 18.56
N VAL A 162 17.84 7.97 17.54
CA VAL A 162 17.19 7.47 16.32
C VAL A 162 18.14 6.57 15.53
N LEU A 163 19.39 6.99 15.33
CA LEU A 163 20.38 6.18 14.61
C LEU A 163 20.67 4.85 15.34
N ALA A 164 20.71 4.86 16.67
CA ALA A 164 20.87 3.64 17.46
C ALA A 164 19.66 2.69 17.36
N ALA A 165 18.46 3.22 17.19
CA ALA A 165 17.22 2.44 17.05
C ALA A 165 17.00 1.90 15.63
N LEU A 166 17.72 2.42 14.62
CA LEU A 166 17.52 2.06 13.23
C LEU A 166 18.45 0.94 12.76
N PRO A 167 17.93 -0.06 12.03
CA PRO A 167 18.74 -0.99 11.26
C PRO A 167 19.64 -0.25 10.25
N PRO A 168 20.91 -0.66 10.05
CA PRO A 168 21.84 0.02 9.14
C PRO A 168 21.31 0.20 7.71
N VAL A 169 20.52 -0.77 7.22
CA VAL A 169 19.91 -0.71 5.89
C VAL A 169 18.96 0.49 5.77
N LEU A 170 18.17 0.78 6.80
CA LEU A 170 17.23 1.91 6.81
C LEU A 170 17.96 3.25 6.92
N ILE A 171 19.03 3.32 7.71
CA ILE A 171 19.90 4.50 7.79
C ILE A 171 20.42 4.86 6.40
N ASN A 172 20.91 3.87 5.65
CA ASN A 172 21.43 4.08 4.30
C ASN A 172 20.35 4.58 3.33
N LYS A 173 19.09 4.13 3.46
CA LYS A 173 17.96 4.62 2.64
C LYS A 173 17.59 6.07 2.96
N LEU A 174 17.64 6.45 4.23
CA LEU A 174 17.33 7.80 4.69
C LEU A 174 18.41 8.80 4.29
N ILE A 175 19.68 8.48 4.56
CA ILE A 175 20.80 9.43 4.45
C ILE A 175 21.32 9.58 3.02
N THR A 176 21.12 8.62 2.12
CA THR A 176 21.70 8.67 0.75
C THR A 176 21.40 10.00 0.09
N LYS A 177 22.40 10.89 0.06
CA LYS A 177 22.43 12.05 -0.83
C LYS A 177 22.25 11.45 -2.22
N GLU A 178 21.25 11.91 -2.96
CA GLU A 178 21.12 11.53 -4.37
C GLU A 178 22.41 11.97 -5.07
N GLU A 179 23.36 11.06 -5.22
CA GLU A 179 24.41 11.26 -6.21
C GLU A 179 23.72 11.28 -7.56
N PRO A 180 23.95 12.31 -8.40
CA PRO A 180 23.45 12.28 -9.75
C PRO A 180 24.03 11.03 -10.41
N VAL A 181 23.14 10.13 -10.86
CA VAL A 181 23.53 8.93 -11.59
C VAL A 181 24.35 9.35 -12.80
N ASN A 182 25.67 9.34 -12.63
CA ASN A 182 26.61 9.65 -13.69
C ASN A 182 26.55 8.48 -14.68
N LYS A 183 25.71 8.63 -15.71
CA LYS A 183 25.54 7.73 -16.87
C LYS A 183 26.83 7.54 -17.71
N LYS A 184 28.03 7.78 -17.16
CA LYS A 184 29.31 7.54 -17.83
C LYS A 184 29.91 6.15 -17.60
N SER A 185 29.51 5.40 -16.59
CA SER A 185 30.11 4.07 -16.33
C SER A 185 29.61 2.96 -17.27
N ALA A 186 28.50 3.15 -18.00
CA ALA A 186 28.00 2.18 -18.97
C ALA A 186 28.69 2.22 -20.35
N ARG A 187 29.70 3.08 -20.56
CA ARG A 187 30.46 3.15 -21.83
C ARG A 187 31.91 2.67 -21.72
N GLU A 188 32.40 2.40 -20.51
CA GLU A 188 33.79 1.95 -20.29
C GLU A 188 33.95 0.42 -20.37
N GLN A 189 32.89 -0.37 -20.14
CA GLN A 189 32.94 -1.85 -20.19
C GLN A 189 32.62 -2.45 -21.57
N ALA A 190 32.60 -1.64 -22.62
CA ALA A 190 32.46 -2.12 -24.02
C ALA A 190 33.77 -2.04 -24.83
N LYS A 191 34.92 -1.77 -24.18
CA LYS A 191 36.23 -1.61 -24.85
C LYS A 191 37.27 -2.70 -24.56
N GLU A 192 36.91 -3.81 -23.94
CA GLU A 192 37.87 -4.88 -23.59
C GLU A 192 37.75 -6.18 -24.43
N LYS A 193 37.07 -6.12 -25.58
CA LYS A 193 37.14 -7.18 -26.60
C LYS A 193 37.35 -6.59 -27.99
N LYS A 194 38.60 -6.20 -28.27
CA LYS A 194 39.21 -6.12 -29.62
C LYS A 194 40.68 -5.71 -29.49
N LYS A 195 41.53 -6.66 -29.10
CA LYS A 195 42.97 -6.64 -29.38
C LYS A 195 43.31 -7.95 -30.08
N GLU A 196 43.01 -8.02 -31.36
CA GLU A 196 43.76 -8.85 -32.29
C GLU A 196 43.59 -8.27 -33.70
N LYS A 197 44.70 -8.17 -34.42
CA LYS A 197 44.93 -7.49 -35.72
C LYS A 197 45.24 -6.01 -35.63
N GLU A 198 46.48 -5.74 -35.25
CA GLU A 198 47.24 -4.60 -35.75
C GLU A 198 48.21 -5.15 -36.80
N LYS A 199 48.03 -4.75 -38.06
CA LYS A 199 49.10 -4.59 -39.05
C LYS A 199 48.58 -3.81 -40.25
N ASP A 200 49.33 -2.73 -40.51
CA ASP A 200 49.55 -2.04 -41.78
C ASP A 200 48.65 -0.85 -42.19
N ALA A 201 49.38 0.26 -42.39
CA ALA A 201 49.15 1.42 -43.28
C ALA A 201 48.42 2.68 -42.78
N ASN A 202 49.23 3.74 -42.66
CA ASN A 202 48.94 5.18 -42.62
C ASN A 202 48.69 5.73 -44.06
N PRO A 203 48.39 7.03 -44.29
CA PRO A 203 47.14 7.79 -44.10
C PRO A 203 46.48 8.19 -45.44
N ASN A 204 45.20 8.59 -45.42
CA ASN A 204 44.67 9.57 -46.38
C ASN A 204 43.51 10.37 -45.76
N PRO A 205 43.44 11.71 -45.92
CA PRO A 205 42.38 12.55 -45.39
C PRO A 205 41.20 12.64 -46.37
N ASN A 206 40.06 13.12 -45.86
CA ASN A 206 38.84 13.49 -46.57
C ASN A 206 37.86 12.35 -46.90
N ALA A 207 36.88 12.20 -46.01
CA ALA A 207 35.51 11.88 -46.41
C ALA A 207 34.57 12.79 -45.62
N SER A 208 34.07 13.81 -46.30
CA SER A 208 32.96 14.64 -45.90
C SER A 208 31.67 13.81 -45.82
N GLY A 209 30.91 13.98 -44.75
CA GLY A 209 29.58 13.37 -44.58
C GLY A 209 28.81 14.13 -43.51
N GLY A 210 28.13 15.21 -43.94
CA GLY A 210 27.41 16.14 -43.09
C GLY A 210 26.26 15.50 -42.31
N GLY A 211 26.16 15.88 -41.03
CA GLY A 211 24.95 15.69 -40.23
C GLY A 211 23.91 16.78 -40.50
N PRO A 212 22.63 16.49 -40.27
CA PRO A 212 21.76 17.51 -39.69
C PRO A 212 20.67 16.92 -38.77
N ALA A 213 20.63 17.29 -37.48
CA ALA A 213 19.40 17.18 -36.66
C ALA A 213 19.43 17.97 -35.33
N VAL A 214 20.12 19.12 -35.25
CA VAL A 214 20.14 19.94 -34.01
C VAL A 214 19.01 21.00 -33.95
N TRP A 215 18.18 21.11 -35.00
CA TRP A 215 17.16 22.16 -35.10
C TRP A 215 15.76 21.75 -34.58
N ILE A 216 15.50 20.44 -34.43
CA ILE A 216 14.21 19.90 -33.98
C ILE A 216 13.76 20.38 -32.58
N PRO A 217 14.64 20.53 -31.55
CA PRO A 217 14.18 21.02 -30.25
C PRO A 217 13.75 22.49 -30.27
N TRP A 218 14.29 23.31 -31.19
CA TRP A 218 13.95 24.73 -31.31
C TRP A 218 12.60 24.95 -31.99
N VAL A 219 12.24 24.09 -32.94
CA VAL A 219 10.91 24.10 -33.60
C VAL A 219 9.81 23.69 -32.61
N LEU A 220 10.09 22.70 -31.75
CA LEU A 220 9.13 22.25 -30.73
C LEU A 220 8.87 23.34 -29.67
N LEU A 221 9.91 24.07 -29.26
CA LEU A 221 9.78 25.19 -28.32
C LEU A 221 8.92 26.33 -28.91
N ALA A 222 9.13 26.66 -30.19
CA ALA A 222 8.34 27.70 -30.87
C ALA A 222 6.85 27.32 -30.98
N LEU A 223 6.53 26.04 -31.23
CA LEU A 223 5.15 25.55 -31.32
C LEU A 223 4.41 25.63 -29.98
N VAL A 224 5.09 25.31 -28.87
CA VAL A 224 4.50 25.44 -27.52
C VAL A 224 4.20 26.90 -27.17
N LEU A 225 5.09 27.82 -27.56
CA LEU A 225 4.91 29.25 -27.30
C LEU A 225 3.72 29.82 -28.09
N ILE A 226 3.52 29.40 -29.34
CA ILE A 226 2.35 29.77 -30.15
C ILE A 226 1.05 29.22 -29.56
N ALA A 227 1.05 27.99 -29.04
CA ALA A 227 -0.12 27.40 -28.38
C ALA A 227 -0.53 28.16 -27.11
N ILE A 228 0.46 28.62 -26.32
CA ILE A 228 0.22 29.44 -25.11
C ILE A 228 -0.35 30.81 -25.50
N LEU A 229 0.20 31.46 -26.53
CA LEU A 229 -0.32 32.73 -27.06
C LEU A 229 -1.75 32.61 -27.58
N PHE A 230 -2.07 31.53 -28.29
CA PHE A 230 -3.43 31.27 -28.77
C PHE A 230 -4.42 31.03 -27.62
N TYR A 231 -3.99 30.32 -26.57
CA TYR A 231 -4.81 30.05 -25.39
C TYR A 231 -5.15 31.34 -24.64
N VAL A 232 -4.17 32.21 -24.39
CA VAL A 232 -4.38 33.51 -23.72
C VAL A 232 -5.29 34.43 -24.54
N PHE A 233 -5.16 34.44 -25.86
CA PHE A 233 -6.00 35.26 -26.73
C PHE A 233 -7.48 34.79 -26.76
N LYS A 234 -7.72 33.48 -26.60
CA LYS A 234 -9.08 32.90 -26.50
C LYS A 234 -9.78 33.25 -25.18
N TYR A 235 -9.05 33.34 -24.08
CA TYR A 235 -9.62 33.66 -22.75
C TYR A 235 -9.88 35.15 -22.53
N LYS A 236 -9.28 36.05 -23.30
CA LYS A 236 -9.49 37.50 -23.17
C LYS A 236 -10.74 38.03 -23.89
N LYS A 237 -11.47 37.19 -24.63
CA LYS A 237 -12.64 37.59 -25.44
C LYS A 237 -14.00 37.22 -24.81
N GLN A 238 -14.02 36.85 -23.53
CA GLN A 238 -15.20 36.31 -22.85
C GLN A 238 -15.66 37.14 -21.62
N GLN A 239 -15.33 38.43 -21.60
CA GLN A 239 -15.96 39.43 -20.75
C GLN A 239 -16.37 40.61 -21.63
N ASP A 240 -17.60 40.56 -22.16
CA ASP A 240 -18.40 41.73 -22.51
C ASP A 240 -19.80 41.25 -22.88
N SER A 241 -20.72 41.30 -21.91
CA SER A 241 -22.17 41.45 -22.10
C SER A 241 -22.84 41.55 -20.72
N GLN A 242 -23.03 42.78 -20.27
CA GLN A 242 -24.09 43.18 -19.31
C GLN A 242 -25.27 43.72 -20.13
N PRO A 243 -26.51 43.58 -19.62
CA PRO A 243 -27.27 44.81 -19.34
C PRO A 243 -28.09 44.80 -18.02
N GLN A 244 -27.87 45.88 -17.23
CA GLN A 244 -28.81 46.80 -16.56
C GLN A 244 -29.96 46.36 -15.59
N SER A 245 -29.74 46.68 -14.29
CA SER A 245 -30.50 47.47 -13.26
C SER A 245 -32.05 47.41 -12.99
N LEU A 246 -32.36 47.09 -11.70
CA LEU A 246 -33.27 47.68 -10.65
C LEU A 246 -34.82 47.75 -10.84
N PRO A 247 -35.68 47.68 -9.77
CA PRO A 247 -35.49 48.24 -8.41
C PRO A 247 -35.95 47.41 -7.17
N LEU A 248 -35.75 48.05 -6.01
CA LEU A 248 -35.89 47.66 -4.59
C LEU A 248 -37.29 47.17 -4.15
N ALA A 249 -37.31 46.29 -3.15
CA ALA A 249 -38.29 46.33 -2.06
C ALA A 249 -37.63 45.91 -0.74
N ASP A 250 -37.81 46.78 0.24
CA ASP A 250 -37.34 46.79 1.62
C ASP A 250 -38.23 45.89 2.49
N SER A 251 -37.67 45.17 3.47
CA SER A 251 -38.34 44.83 4.73
C SER A 251 -37.40 44.12 5.70
N THR A 252 -37.16 44.84 6.79
CA THR A 252 -36.50 44.47 8.03
C THR A 252 -37.30 43.39 8.76
N ALA A 253 -36.65 42.32 9.26
CA ALA A 253 -37.13 41.58 10.43
C ALA A 253 -36.00 40.77 11.08
N THR A 254 -35.50 41.33 12.18
CA THR A 254 -34.75 40.67 13.26
C THR A 254 -35.54 39.49 13.83
N VAL A 255 -34.90 38.33 14.02
CA VAL A 255 -35.38 37.30 14.95
C VAL A 255 -34.21 36.75 15.78
N ILE A 256 -34.46 36.75 17.09
CA ILE A 256 -33.62 36.44 18.25
C ILE A 256 -33.42 34.90 18.37
N PRO A 257 -32.31 34.41 18.94
CA PRO A 257 -32.16 32.99 19.26
C PRO A 257 -32.83 32.67 20.61
N ASP A 258 -33.88 31.85 20.60
CA ASP A 258 -34.46 31.30 21.83
C ASP A 258 -33.88 29.92 22.17
N THR A 259 -33.28 29.90 23.36
CA THR A 259 -32.97 28.76 24.21
C THR A 259 -34.24 28.00 24.63
N THR A 260 -34.18 26.67 24.65
CA THR A 260 -34.78 25.79 25.69
C THR A 260 -34.49 24.31 25.34
N SER A 261 -33.61 23.64 26.07
CA SER A 261 -33.95 22.73 27.18
C SER A 261 -34.55 21.40 26.73
N PHE A 262 -33.71 20.35 26.64
CA PHE A 262 -34.19 18.96 26.71
C PHE A 262 -33.89 18.41 28.12
N ASN A 263 -34.94 18.35 28.92
CA ASN A 263 -34.97 17.68 30.23
C ASN A 263 -35.17 16.17 30.07
N ILE A 264 -34.63 15.45 31.03
CA ILE A 264 -34.58 13.98 31.14
C ILE A 264 -35.75 13.48 32.02
N VAL A 265 -36.15 12.21 31.81
CA VAL A 265 -36.78 11.21 32.72
C VAL A 265 -38.33 11.22 32.93
N PRO A 266 -38.98 10.17 33.52
CA PRO A 266 -39.55 8.93 32.91
C PRO A 266 -41.06 8.66 33.24
N LYS A 267 -41.61 7.52 32.75
CA LYS A 267 -42.72 6.63 33.25
C LYS A 267 -43.65 6.21 32.09
N ASP A 268 -44.30 5.05 32.04
CA ASP A 268 -44.44 3.89 32.93
C ASP A 268 -44.95 2.70 32.07
N THR A 269 -44.57 1.48 32.47
CA THR A 269 -45.42 0.29 32.69
C THR A 269 -46.48 -0.11 31.64
N LEU A 270 -46.39 -1.35 31.11
CA LEU A 270 -47.46 -2.37 31.18
C LEU A 270 -46.92 -3.79 30.86
N THR A 271 -47.10 -4.64 31.86
CA THR A 271 -46.92 -6.10 31.97
C THR A 271 -48.01 -6.87 31.23
N ILE A 272 -47.73 -8.13 30.82
CA ILE A 272 -48.58 -9.35 30.84
C ILE A 272 -47.69 -10.51 30.31
N THR A 273 -47.05 -11.33 31.17
CA THR A 273 -47.43 -12.69 31.63
C THR A 273 -47.76 -13.75 30.56
N THR A 274 -46.77 -14.63 30.28
CA THR A 274 -46.72 -16.13 30.32
C THR A 274 -47.93 -17.00 29.83
N PRO A 275 -47.73 -18.27 29.36
CA PRO A 275 -46.65 -19.19 29.75
C PRO A 275 -46.00 -20.07 28.65
N VAL A 276 -44.87 -20.64 29.07
CA VAL A 276 -44.02 -21.65 28.45
C VAL A 276 -44.68 -23.03 28.56
N GLU A 277 -44.73 -23.79 27.46
CA GLU A 277 -44.99 -25.24 27.48
C GLU A 277 -43.72 -26.03 27.16
N LYS A 278 -43.51 -27.04 28.01
CA LYS A 278 -42.38 -27.93 28.16
C LYS A 278 -42.52 -29.12 27.21
N VAL A 279 -41.48 -29.46 26.44
CA VAL A 279 -41.36 -30.77 25.81
C VAL A 279 -39.97 -31.34 26.09
N GLU A 280 -39.96 -32.47 26.79
CA GLU A 280 -38.83 -33.33 27.14
C GLU A 280 -38.77 -34.52 26.14
N PRO A 281 -37.60 -35.13 25.86
CA PRO A 281 -37.41 -36.01 24.71
C PRO A 281 -37.64 -37.50 25.03
N LYS A 282 -38.00 -38.31 24.01
CA LYS A 282 -37.90 -39.78 24.07
C LYS A 282 -37.54 -40.39 22.69
N PRO A 283 -36.70 -41.45 22.62
CA PRO A 283 -36.13 -42.00 21.39
C PRO A 283 -36.90 -43.23 20.87
N ALA A 284 -36.72 -43.57 19.58
CA ALA A 284 -36.75 -44.94 19.03
C ALA A 284 -36.49 -44.94 17.50
N ASP A 285 -35.37 -45.57 17.12
CA ASP A 285 -35.30 -46.72 16.21
C ASP A 285 -35.77 -46.67 14.72
N THR A 286 -34.76 -46.88 13.85
CA THR A 286 -34.68 -47.97 12.85
C THR A 286 -34.70 -47.65 11.34
N LYS A 287 -33.59 -48.07 10.69
CA LYS A 287 -33.33 -48.53 9.30
C LYS A 287 -33.36 -47.51 8.15
N VAL A 288 -32.21 -47.25 7.52
CA VAL A 288 -31.50 -48.04 6.47
C VAL A 288 -32.30 -48.09 5.15
N ALA A 289 -31.79 -47.37 4.15
CA ALA A 289 -31.83 -47.78 2.76
C ALA A 289 -30.66 -47.11 2.00
N ASP A 290 -29.75 -47.96 1.53
CA ASP A 290 -28.68 -47.68 0.58
C ASP A 290 -29.19 -47.04 -0.72
N LYS A 291 -28.41 -46.13 -1.29
CA LYS A 291 -28.26 -46.03 -2.76
C LYS A 291 -26.92 -45.40 -3.15
N LYS A 292 -26.00 -46.32 -3.42
CA LYS A 292 -24.80 -46.21 -4.26
C LYS A 292 -25.16 -45.66 -5.64
N ALA A 293 -24.41 -44.66 -6.12
CA ALA A 293 -24.40 -44.27 -7.53
C ALA A 293 -22.96 -43.99 -7.98
N GLU A 294 -22.58 -44.75 -9.00
CA GLU A 294 -21.30 -44.91 -9.71
C GLU A 294 -20.63 -43.63 -10.25
N LEU A 295 -19.28 -43.63 -10.24
CA LEU A 295 -18.43 -42.82 -11.12
C LEU A 295 -18.51 -43.33 -12.58
N PRO A 296 -18.50 -42.46 -13.60
CA PRO A 296 -17.99 -42.82 -14.92
C PRO A 296 -16.50 -42.49 -15.06
N LYS A 297 -15.77 -43.51 -15.50
CA LYS A 297 -14.37 -43.54 -15.90
C LYS A 297 -14.32 -43.24 -17.41
N ILE A 298 -13.50 -42.28 -17.86
CA ILE A 298 -13.12 -42.16 -19.27
C ILE A 298 -11.60 -42.08 -19.33
N GLU A 299 -11.08 -42.91 -20.22
CA GLU A 299 -9.70 -43.32 -20.42
C GLU A 299 -8.95 -42.34 -21.34
N GLU A 300 -7.65 -42.16 -21.07
CA GLU A 300 -6.74 -41.24 -21.78
C GLU A 300 -6.30 -41.76 -23.15
N LYS A 301 -6.01 -40.85 -24.09
CA LYS A 301 -4.81 -40.88 -24.96
C LYS A 301 -4.54 -39.53 -25.67
N PRO A 302 -3.29 -39.24 -26.07
CA PRO A 302 -2.68 -37.91 -25.91
C PRO A 302 -2.69 -37.08 -27.19
N VAL A 303 -2.67 -35.75 -27.04
CA VAL A 303 -2.17 -34.85 -28.09
C VAL A 303 -1.35 -33.74 -27.43
N ASN A 304 -0.06 -33.73 -27.75
CA ASN A 304 0.82 -32.59 -27.55
C ASN A 304 0.28 -31.38 -28.30
N SER A 305 0.15 -30.24 -27.63
CA SER A 305 0.60 -28.95 -28.14
C SER A 305 0.50 -27.92 -27.03
N ALA A 306 1.62 -27.26 -26.76
CA ALA A 306 1.64 -26.01 -26.03
C ALA A 306 0.70 -25.02 -26.72
N ASP A 307 -0.20 -24.38 -25.98
CA ASP A 307 -0.59 -23.00 -26.27
C ASP A 307 -1.40 -22.42 -25.11
N ASN A 308 -1.19 -21.13 -24.92
CA ASN A 308 -1.68 -20.31 -23.82
C ASN A 308 -3.18 -20.47 -23.53
N ALA A 309 -3.50 -20.91 -22.30
CA ALA A 309 -4.86 -20.95 -21.79
C ALA A 309 -5.38 -19.53 -21.53
N SER A 310 -6.01 -18.95 -22.55
CA SER A 310 -6.93 -17.81 -22.43
C SER A 310 -8.27 -18.23 -23.02
N GLY A 311 -9.31 -18.28 -22.18
CA GLY A 311 -10.70 -18.41 -22.60
C GLY A 311 -11.40 -19.70 -22.16
N SER A 312 -12.44 -19.51 -21.34
CA SER A 312 -13.52 -20.46 -21.00
C SER A 312 -13.17 -21.68 -20.13
N GLY A 313 -13.47 -21.58 -18.82
CA GLY A 313 -14.05 -22.64 -18.00
C GLY A 313 -13.27 -23.96 -17.79
N GLU A 314 -12.06 -24.09 -18.31
CA GLU A 314 -11.27 -25.31 -18.14
C GLU A 314 -10.68 -25.38 -16.71
N SER A 315 -10.91 -26.50 -16.03
CA SER A 315 -10.36 -26.72 -14.68
C SER A 315 -8.83 -26.67 -14.72
N ILE A 316 -8.22 -25.85 -13.85
CA ILE A 316 -6.77 -25.69 -13.76
C ILE A 316 -6.04 -26.95 -13.24
N SER A 317 -6.78 -27.99 -12.86
CA SER A 317 -6.25 -29.23 -12.30
C SER A 317 -5.20 -29.90 -13.17
N ASN A 318 -5.37 -29.90 -14.50
CA ASN A 318 -4.39 -30.50 -15.41
C ASN A 318 -3.09 -29.68 -15.40
N ALA A 319 -3.19 -28.35 -15.52
CA ALA A 319 -2.05 -27.45 -15.49
C ALA A 319 -1.26 -27.55 -14.17
N LEU A 320 -1.95 -27.65 -13.02
CA LEU A 320 -1.30 -27.83 -11.71
C LEU A 320 -0.51 -29.15 -11.62
N ASN A 321 -0.96 -30.18 -12.32
CA ASN A 321 -0.31 -31.49 -12.31
C ASN A 321 0.79 -31.65 -13.37
N THR A 322 0.85 -30.84 -14.43
CA THR A 322 1.82 -31.04 -15.52
C THR A 322 2.78 -29.87 -15.72
N SER A 323 2.37 -28.66 -15.39
CA SER A 323 3.15 -27.45 -15.67
C SER A 323 4.21 -27.16 -14.61
N THR A 324 5.38 -26.72 -15.09
CA THR A 324 6.46 -26.12 -14.29
C THR A 324 6.54 -24.60 -14.45
N SER A 325 5.68 -24.03 -15.29
CA SER A 325 5.58 -22.61 -15.58
C SER A 325 4.48 -21.94 -14.74
N TRP A 326 4.36 -20.62 -14.84
CA TRP A 326 3.27 -19.87 -14.23
C TRP A 326 1.92 -20.27 -14.84
N ILE A 327 0.93 -20.49 -13.98
CA ILE A 327 -0.44 -20.86 -14.33
C ILE A 327 -1.36 -19.71 -13.88
N GLY A 328 -2.22 -19.23 -14.77
CA GLY A 328 -3.20 -18.20 -14.43
C GLY A 328 -4.39 -18.77 -13.67
N LEU A 329 -4.99 -17.96 -12.79
CA LEU A 329 -6.25 -18.26 -12.11
C LEU A 329 -7.38 -17.38 -12.68
N PRO A 330 -7.95 -17.71 -13.86
CA PRO A 330 -8.91 -16.85 -14.54
C PRO A 330 -10.29 -16.79 -13.84
N ASN A 331 -10.65 -17.82 -13.06
CA ASN A 331 -11.94 -17.89 -12.37
C ASN A 331 -11.86 -17.38 -10.92
N LEU A 332 -10.69 -16.93 -10.47
CA LEU A 332 -10.52 -16.21 -9.22
C LEU A 332 -10.77 -14.72 -9.42
N ASN A 333 -11.89 -14.25 -8.87
CA ASN A 333 -12.32 -12.87 -9.03
C ASN A 333 -12.19 -12.07 -7.73
N PHE A 334 -11.91 -10.78 -7.91
CA PHE A 334 -11.75 -9.80 -6.85
C PHE A 334 -12.66 -8.60 -7.10
N ARG A 335 -13.07 -7.91 -6.04
CA ARG A 335 -13.72 -6.61 -6.17
C ARG A 335 -12.79 -5.62 -6.89
N LYS A 336 -13.39 -4.67 -7.62
CA LYS A 336 -12.65 -3.67 -8.40
C LYS A 336 -11.73 -2.86 -7.47
N GLY A 337 -10.45 -2.78 -7.81
CA GLY A 337 -9.45 -2.04 -7.03
C GLY A 337 -9.15 -2.62 -5.64
N SER A 338 -9.56 -3.85 -5.35
CA SER A 338 -9.42 -4.49 -4.03
C SER A 338 -8.83 -5.90 -4.14
N ALA A 339 -8.38 -6.41 -2.99
CA ALA A 339 -7.96 -7.80 -2.77
C ALA A 339 -9.08 -8.67 -2.18
N GLU A 340 -10.28 -8.13 -1.97
CA GLU A 340 -11.44 -8.90 -1.52
C GLU A 340 -11.89 -9.89 -2.62
N ILE A 341 -11.88 -11.18 -2.29
CA ILE A 341 -12.27 -12.27 -3.20
C ILE A 341 -13.80 -12.27 -3.39
N SER A 342 -14.25 -12.04 -4.61
CA SER A 342 -15.67 -12.08 -4.99
C SER A 342 -16.08 -13.38 -5.70
N GLY A 343 -15.13 -14.12 -6.29
CA GLY A 343 -15.40 -15.41 -6.94
C GLY A 343 -14.32 -16.43 -6.61
N LYS A 344 -14.73 -17.59 -6.06
CA LYS A 344 -13.83 -18.63 -5.51
C LYS A 344 -13.53 -19.79 -6.48
N GLY A 345 -13.73 -19.61 -7.78
CA GLY A 345 -13.78 -20.70 -8.77
C GLY A 345 -12.56 -21.63 -8.73
N ASP A 346 -11.36 -21.06 -8.81
CA ASP A 346 -10.10 -21.84 -8.87
C ASP A 346 -9.56 -22.27 -7.49
N ILE A 347 -10.11 -21.74 -6.39
CA ILE A 347 -9.60 -22.00 -5.04
C ILE A 347 -9.77 -23.48 -4.67
N ASN A 348 -10.91 -24.08 -5.03
CA ASN A 348 -11.18 -25.47 -4.67
C ASN A 348 -10.24 -26.45 -5.39
N ASP A 349 -9.85 -26.15 -6.63
CA ASP A 349 -8.92 -26.97 -7.40
C ASP A 349 -7.50 -26.90 -6.82
N LEU A 350 -7.05 -25.70 -6.39
CA LEU A 350 -5.80 -25.53 -5.67
C LEU A 350 -5.78 -26.30 -4.36
N VAL A 351 -6.86 -26.21 -3.57
CA VAL A 351 -6.97 -26.94 -2.29
C VAL A 351 -6.92 -28.45 -2.53
N ARG A 352 -7.65 -28.96 -3.53
CA ARG A 352 -7.63 -30.39 -3.88
C ARG A 352 -6.24 -30.83 -4.28
N PHE A 353 -5.55 -30.07 -5.13
CA PHE A 353 -4.19 -30.35 -5.55
C PHE A 353 -3.20 -30.39 -4.36
N LEU A 354 -3.22 -29.37 -3.50
CA LEU A 354 -2.28 -29.25 -2.37
C LEU A 354 -2.51 -30.29 -1.27
N LYS A 355 -3.77 -30.71 -1.06
CA LYS A 355 -4.11 -31.80 -0.14
C LYS A 355 -3.64 -33.15 -0.67
N ASN A 356 -3.81 -33.40 -1.97
CA ASN A 356 -3.37 -34.65 -2.60
C ASN A 356 -1.84 -34.72 -2.77
N ASN A 357 -1.16 -33.58 -2.79
CA ASN A 357 0.29 -33.48 -2.97
C ASN A 357 0.95 -32.80 -1.76
N SER A 358 1.11 -33.56 -0.66
CA SER A 358 1.62 -33.01 0.61
C SER A 358 3.05 -32.44 0.55
N LYS A 359 3.85 -32.84 -0.43
CA LYS A 359 5.21 -32.35 -0.65
C LYS A 359 5.28 -31.13 -1.58
N ALA A 360 4.24 -30.91 -2.38
CA ALA A 360 4.22 -29.81 -3.34
C ALA A 360 4.12 -28.47 -2.61
N LYS A 361 4.88 -27.50 -3.10
CA LYS A 361 4.82 -26.09 -2.74
C LYS A 361 4.30 -25.28 -3.93
N ILE A 362 3.56 -24.22 -3.65
CA ILE A 362 3.13 -23.25 -4.66
C ILE A 362 3.70 -21.87 -4.32
N THR A 363 4.15 -21.16 -5.35
CA THR A 363 4.44 -19.74 -5.25
C THR A 363 3.29 -18.97 -5.91
N ILE A 364 2.72 -18.01 -5.20
CA ILE A 364 1.62 -17.17 -5.67
C ILE A 364 2.15 -15.77 -5.98
N ALA A 365 1.76 -15.21 -7.11
CA ALA A 365 2.13 -13.85 -7.51
C ALA A 365 0.95 -13.13 -8.17
N GLY A 366 1.02 -11.79 -8.21
CA GLY A 366 0.14 -10.99 -9.06
C GLY A 366 0.44 -11.26 -10.54
N GLY A 367 -0.60 -11.45 -11.36
CA GLY A 367 -0.44 -11.53 -12.82
C GLY A 367 -0.54 -10.18 -13.52
N SER A 368 -0.47 -10.15 -14.86
CA SER A 368 -0.52 -8.90 -15.64
C SER A 368 -1.79 -8.07 -15.40
N GLN A 369 -2.91 -8.71 -15.05
CA GLN A 369 -4.21 -8.06 -14.78
C GLN A 369 -4.38 -7.63 -13.32
N SER A 370 -3.32 -7.70 -12.50
CA SER A 370 -3.46 -7.41 -11.07
C SER A 370 -3.60 -5.93 -10.73
N GLY A 371 -3.48 -5.04 -11.72
CA GLY A 371 -3.39 -3.60 -11.50
C GLY A 371 -1.97 -3.19 -11.09
N GLY A 372 -1.60 -1.93 -11.31
CA GLY A 372 -0.29 -1.41 -10.92
C GLY A 372 -0.15 -1.29 -9.39
N GLY A 373 1.09 -1.14 -8.91
CA GLY A 373 1.39 -0.96 -7.49
C GLY A 373 1.40 -2.27 -6.69
N THR A 374 0.89 -2.24 -5.46
CA THR A 374 0.90 -3.38 -4.51
C THR A 374 -0.30 -4.31 -4.64
N LEU A 375 -1.29 -3.96 -5.47
CA LEU A 375 -2.57 -4.66 -5.53
C LEU A 375 -2.44 -6.15 -5.90
N GLY A 376 -1.44 -6.50 -6.72
CA GLY A 376 -1.18 -7.88 -7.06
C GLY A 376 -0.57 -8.70 -5.93
N GLU A 377 0.23 -8.06 -5.07
CA GLU A 377 0.73 -8.67 -3.85
C GLU A 377 -0.44 -8.88 -2.87
N ASP A 378 -1.28 -7.86 -2.65
CA ASP A 378 -2.43 -7.95 -1.73
C ASP A 378 -3.38 -9.09 -2.10
N ARG A 379 -3.65 -9.27 -3.39
CA ARG A 379 -4.49 -10.36 -3.91
C ARG A 379 -3.84 -11.74 -3.76
N ALA A 380 -2.52 -11.83 -3.85
CA ALA A 380 -1.79 -13.08 -3.60
C ALA A 380 -1.91 -13.49 -2.13
N TYR A 381 -1.81 -12.52 -1.22
CA TYR A 381 -2.06 -12.76 0.20
C TYR A 381 -3.51 -13.14 0.50
N ALA A 382 -4.49 -12.47 -0.12
CA ALA A 382 -5.90 -12.85 0.03
C ALA A 382 -6.16 -14.30 -0.41
N LEU A 383 -5.51 -14.76 -1.50
CA LEU A 383 -5.59 -16.15 -1.91
C LEU A 383 -4.93 -17.09 -0.90
N ARG A 384 -3.76 -16.74 -0.35
CA ARG A 384 -3.11 -17.53 0.71
C ARG A 384 -4.04 -17.72 1.90
N GLU A 385 -4.64 -16.66 2.42
CA GLU A 385 -5.60 -16.76 3.53
C GLU A 385 -6.77 -17.69 3.20
N ALA A 386 -7.35 -17.56 2.00
CA ALA A 386 -8.45 -18.44 1.57
C ALA A 386 -8.03 -19.93 1.43
N LEU A 387 -6.76 -20.21 1.15
CA LEU A 387 -6.22 -21.57 1.11
C LEU A 387 -5.97 -22.11 2.54
N LEU A 388 -5.44 -21.28 3.44
CA LEU A 388 -5.22 -21.62 4.85
C LEU A 388 -6.56 -21.94 5.54
N GLU A 389 -7.59 -21.12 5.34
CA GLU A 389 -8.95 -21.33 5.87
C GLU A 389 -9.52 -22.69 5.41
N LYS A 390 -9.19 -23.14 4.20
CA LYS A 390 -9.63 -24.43 3.65
C LYS A 390 -8.72 -25.61 4.04
N GLY A 391 -7.75 -25.39 4.92
CA GLY A 391 -6.89 -26.42 5.50
C GLY A 391 -5.68 -26.80 4.65
N VAL A 392 -5.18 -25.88 3.82
CA VAL A 392 -3.85 -26.01 3.20
C VAL A 392 -2.78 -25.60 4.22
N ARG A 393 -1.64 -26.30 4.24
CA ARG A 393 -0.54 -25.96 5.17
C ARG A 393 0.20 -24.73 4.68
N GLU A 394 0.52 -23.82 5.59
CA GLU A 394 1.31 -22.62 5.31
C GLU A 394 2.69 -22.95 4.68
N SER A 395 3.32 -24.04 5.10
CA SER A 395 4.61 -24.49 4.55
C SER A 395 4.59 -24.89 3.06
N GLN A 396 3.39 -25.04 2.48
CA GLN A 396 3.18 -25.31 1.06
C GLN A 396 2.96 -24.05 0.23
N ILE A 397 2.87 -22.87 0.85
CA ILE A 397 2.51 -21.61 0.17
C ILE A 397 3.65 -20.61 0.33
N ASP A 398 4.07 -20.03 -0.77
CA ASP A 398 5.05 -18.94 -0.84
C ASP A 398 4.44 -17.76 -1.62
N ILE A 399 4.76 -16.53 -1.24
CA ILE A 399 4.26 -15.31 -1.89
C ILE A 399 5.41 -14.55 -2.53
N GLN A 400 5.23 -14.16 -3.79
CA GLN A 400 6.16 -13.29 -4.48
C GLN A 400 5.58 -11.88 -4.64
N SER A 401 6.34 -10.87 -4.19
CA SER A 401 5.95 -9.45 -4.29
C SER A 401 6.04 -8.88 -5.72
N LYS A 402 6.73 -9.58 -6.62
CA LYS A 402 6.93 -9.15 -8.01
C LYS A 402 5.82 -9.70 -8.90
N THR A 403 5.16 -8.81 -9.63
CA THR A 403 4.15 -9.17 -10.63
C THR A 403 4.78 -9.97 -11.78
N VAL A 404 4.06 -11.00 -12.22
CA VAL A 404 4.41 -11.84 -13.36
C VAL A 404 3.62 -11.36 -14.57
N SER A 405 4.33 -10.76 -15.53
CA SER A 405 3.71 -10.21 -16.76
C SER A 405 3.46 -11.25 -17.85
N GLU A 406 3.99 -12.46 -17.70
CA GLU A 406 3.94 -13.52 -18.72
C GLU A 406 2.56 -14.16 -18.87
N VAL A 407 1.70 -14.04 -17.85
CA VAL A 407 0.41 -14.72 -17.80
C VAL A 407 -0.71 -13.69 -17.61
N ASP A 408 -1.71 -13.78 -18.50
CA ASP A 408 -2.85 -12.87 -18.53
C ASP A 408 -3.91 -13.24 -17.50
N ALA A 409 -3.61 -12.98 -16.22
CA ALA A 409 -4.51 -13.25 -15.10
C ALA A 409 -4.34 -12.23 -13.98
N LYS A 410 -5.33 -12.15 -13.07
CA LYS A 410 -5.21 -11.33 -11.86
C LYS A 410 -4.21 -11.94 -10.88
N ILE A 411 -4.22 -13.26 -10.77
CA ILE A 411 -3.28 -14.03 -9.94
C ILE A 411 -2.73 -15.19 -10.75
N THR A 412 -1.46 -15.49 -10.49
CA THR A 412 -0.73 -16.59 -11.07
C THR A 412 -0.14 -17.46 -9.97
N VAL A 413 0.03 -18.74 -10.27
CA VAL A 413 0.65 -19.71 -9.37
C VAL A 413 1.70 -20.51 -10.11
N LYS A 414 2.78 -20.86 -9.40
CA LYS A 414 3.81 -21.76 -9.91
C LYS A 414 3.97 -22.93 -8.95
N VAL A 415 3.87 -24.14 -9.47
CA VAL A 415 4.00 -25.36 -8.68
C VAL A 415 5.47 -25.80 -8.63
N LYS A 416 5.96 -26.08 -7.43
CA LYS A 416 7.24 -26.72 -7.17
C LYS A 416 6.98 -28.06 -6.46
N LYS A 417 7.23 -29.15 -7.17
CA LYS A 417 6.96 -30.51 -6.68
C LYS A 417 8.08 -31.07 -5.81
#